data_AF-A0A954KPV4-F1
#
_entry.id   AF-A0A954KPV4-F1
#
_cell.length_a   1.000
_cell.length_b   1.000
_cell.length_c   1.000
_cell.angle_alpha   90.00
_cell.angle_beta   90.00
_cell.angle_gamma   90.00
#
_symmetry.space_group_name_H-M   'P 1'
#
loop_
_entity.id
_entity.type
_entity.pdbx_description
1 polymer ?
#
loop_
_entity_poly.entity_id
_entity_poly.type
_entity_poly.pdbx_seq_one_letter_code
_entity_poly.pdbx_strand_id
1 'polypeptide(L)'
;MPVQQTQIDRREFLQSTALGGIAATWTTLSAGSSVEDVKRNCDTFVYGSTPGGIAAAIEAARRGDHVILACPKRNPGGMAASGLCTTDAVRRHLFGGLVLEFINGVREQYRRILGENAKQLALTRDGWHYEPSVAEAVFREMIEKEERITWLPGMWLEECTLEARYVRSVSLESMDKSAAQSRTIISARTFVDCTYEGDLAAKAGVDYRVGREASDEFGESKAGIHYMNWRTGQQILTPDTGEPSEAIQAFCARSIFTNDPGHLIPIEKPECYEMHLPDLLPLREDFRSGRQRNWGRGTELPRSKYQMNGSITGLTSTNCPGVNWGYPEADRFHRQRLDDFHRDHVASLIWFLQHDSAVPDNVRNYMLGIG
;
A
#
# COMPACT_ATOMS: atom_id res chain seq x y z
N MET A 1 -3.45 71.23 -1.76
CA MET A 1 -4.80 71.06 -2.33
C MET A 1 -4.85 69.68 -2.99
N PRO A 2 -5.90 68.87 -2.72
CA PRO A 2 -5.82 67.42 -2.86
C PRO A 2 -6.14 66.96 -4.28
N VAL A 3 -5.43 65.93 -4.73
CA VAL A 3 -5.69 65.19 -5.98
C VAL A 3 -6.85 64.23 -5.71
N GLN A 4 -7.98 64.47 -6.37
CA GLN A 4 -9.16 63.62 -6.30
C GLN A 4 -9.19 62.73 -7.55
N GLN A 5 -8.99 61.42 -7.36
CA GLN A 5 -9.18 60.39 -8.37
C GLN A 5 -10.68 60.27 -8.69
N THR A 6 -11.05 60.44 -9.95
CA THR A 6 -12.38 60.09 -10.47
C THR A 6 -12.39 58.61 -10.90
N GLN A 7 -13.25 57.84 -10.23
CA GLN A 7 -13.60 56.45 -10.55
C GLN A 7 -14.37 56.39 -11.87
N ILE A 8 -13.96 55.52 -12.80
CA ILE A 8 -14.76 55.18 -13.99
C ILE A 8 -15.60 53.93 -13.67
N ASP A 9 -16.90 54.02 -13.96
CA ASP A 9 -17.90 52.98 -13.73
C ASP A 9 -17.72 51.82 -14.73
N ARG A 10 -17.76 50.58 -14.22
CA ARG A 10 -17.53 49.32 -14.95
C ARG A 10 -18.57 49.05 -16.05
N ARG A 11 -19.69 49.78 -16.09
CA ARG A 11 -20.76 49.59 -17.09
C ARG A 11 -20.51 50.29 -18.42
N GLU A 12 -19.74 51.38 -18.47
CA GLU A 12 -19.43 52.06 -19.75
C GLU A 12 -18.33 51.36 -20.56
N PHE A 13 -17.44 50.60 -19.90
CA PHE A 13 -16.38 49.85 -20.57
C PHE A 13 -16.91 48.66 -21.41
N LEU A 14 -18.06 48.10 -21.06
CA LEU A 14 -18.60 46.89 -21.70
C LEU A 14 -19.49 47.16 -22.92
N GLN A 15 -19.82 48.42 -23.23
CA GLN A 15 -20.69 48.76 -24.37
C GLN A 15 -19.94 49.21 -25.65
N SER A 16 -18.62 49.40 -25.61
CA SER A 16 -17.84 49.95 -26.73
C SER A 16 -17.07 48.94 -27.59
N THR A 17 -17.19 47.63 -27.33
CA THR A 17 -16.46 46.57 -28.08
C THR A 17 -17.33 45.67 -28.97
N ALA A 18 -18.59 46.06 -29.22
CA ALA A 18 -19.42 45.41 -30.22
C ALA A 18 -19.56 46.32 -31.45
N LEU A 19 -18.64 46.20 -32.42
CA LEU A 19 -18.85 46.39 -33.87
C LEU A 19 -17.50 46.41 -34.62
N GLY A 20 -17.27 45.40 -35.46
CA GLY A 20 -16.30 45.47 -36.56
C GLY A 20 -15.13 44.48 -36.48
N GLY A 21 -15.28 43.32 -37.13
CA GLY A 21 -14.18 42.36 -37.27
C GLY A 21 -14.51 41.13 -38.11
N ILE A 22 -14.47 41.31 -39.44
CA ILE A 22 -14.12 40.35 -40.50
C ILE A 22 -14.36 38.85 -40.20
N ALA A 23 -15.33 38.27 -40.92
CA ALA A 23 -15.53 36.83 -41.01
C ALA A 23 -14.35 36.16 -41.74
N ALA A 24 -13.34 35.73 -40.99
CA ALA A 24 -12.45 34.66 -41.39
C ALA A 24 -13.03 33.36 -40.83
N THR A 25 -13.65 32.55 -41.68
CA THR A 25 -14.05 31.18 -41.35
C THR A 25 -12.78 30.36 -41.19
N TRP A 26 -12.21 30.37 -39.99
CA TRP A 26 -11.27 29.37 -39.57
C TRP A 26 -12.08 28.09 -39.36
N THR A 27 -12.13 27.25 -40.39
CA THR A 27 -12.45 25.84 -40.19
C THR A 27 -11.29 25.26 -39.39
N THR A 28 -11.37 25.38 -38.06
CA THR A 28 -10.57 24.55 -37.17
C THR A 28 -11.01 23.12 -37.43
N LEU A 29 -10.30 22.42 -38.32
CA LEU A 29 -10.19 20.98 -38.26
C LEU A 29 -9.50 20.67 -36.93
N SER A 30 -10.28 20.61 -35.86
CA SER A 30 -9.92 19.86 -34.68
C SER A 30 -9.88 18.40 -35.09
N ALA A 31 -8.73 17.97 -35.63
CA ALA A 31 -8.29 16.59 -35.54
C ALA A 31 -7.96 16.30 -34.06
N GLY A 32 -8.97 16.40 -33.21
CA GLY A 32 -8.97 15.70 -31.95
C GLY A 32 -9.18 14.24 -32.30
N SER A 33 -8.09 13.48 -32.41
CA SER A 33 -8.17 12.03 -32.23
C SER A 33 -8.75 11.83 -30.83
N SER A 34 -10.07 11.68 -30.72
CA SER A 34 -10.66 11.18 -29.49
C SER A 34 -10.01 9.82 -29.26
N VAL A 35 -9.12 9.74 -28.27
CA VAL A 35 -8.54 8.48 -27.87
C VAL A 35 -9.70 7.61 -27.42
N GLU A 36 -10.03 6.58 -28.22
CA GLU A 36 -11.19 5.73 -27.94
C GLU A 36 -10.93 4.87 -26.70
N ASP A 37 -11.93 4.80 -25.83
CA ASP A 37 -11.89 3.93 -24.66
C ASP A 37 -11.81 2.45 -25.08
N VAL A 38 -10.93 1.70 -24.41
CA VAL A 38 -10.74 0.28 -24.64
C VAL A 38 -11.81 -0.49 -23.87
N LYS A 39 -12.73 -1.14 -24.59
CA LYS A 39 -13.79 -1.94 -23.99
C LYS A 39 -13.38 -3.40 -23.85
N ARG A 40 -13.62 -3.99 -22.69
CA ARG A 40 -13.39 -5.42 -22.39
C ARG A 40 -14.59 -6.04 -21.68
N ASN A 41 -14.83 -7.32 -21.92
CA ASN A 41 -15.87 -8.11 -21.27
C ASN A 41 -15.24 -9.33 -20.61
N CYS A 42 -15.78 -9.73 -19.46
CA CYS A 42 -15.39 -10.95 -18.76
C CYS A 42 -16.57 -11.52 -17.97
N ASP A 43 -16.43 -12.73 -17.45
CA ASP A 43 -17.43 -13.30 -16.56
C ASP A 43 -17.31 -12.72 -15.16
N THR A 44 -16.07 -12.71 -14.64
CA THR A 44 -15.74 -12.22 -13.30
C THR A 44 -14.61 -11.18 -13.37
N PHE A 45 -14.86 -9.98 -12.85
CA PHE A 45 -13.85 -8.95 -12.65
C PHE A 45 -13.41 -8.93 -11.18
N VAL A 46 -12.10 -9.01 -10.95
CA VAL A 46 -11.50 -8.93 -9.61
C VAL A 46 -10.62 -7.69 -9.54
N TYR A 47 -10.93 -6.78 -8.60
CA TYR A 47 -10.15 -5.58 -8.37
C TYR A 47 -9.28 -5.71 -7.12
N GLY A 48 -7.96 -5.72 -7.28
CA GLY A 48 -6.98 -5.92 -6.21
C GLY A 48 -6.22 -7.25 -6.36
N SER A 49 -4.89 -7.18 -6.48
CA SER A 49 -4.01 -8.36 -6.58
C SER A 49 -3.41 -8.76 -5.23
N THR A 50 -4.19 -8.61 -4.16
CA THR A 50 -3.84 -9.17 -2.84
C THR A 50 -3.92 -10.70 -2.90
N PRO A 51 -3.40 -11.45 -1.91
CA PRO A 51 -3.53 -12.90 -1.88
C PRO A 51 -5.00 -13.37 -2.00
N GLY A 52 -5.94 -12.61 -1.43
CA GLY A 52 -7.38 -12.88 -1.56
C GLY A 52 -7.89 -12.69 -2.99
N GLY A 53 -7.49 -11.63 -3.68
CA GLY A 53 -7.88 -11.38 -5.07
C GLY A 53 -7.27 -12.36 -6.06
N ILE A 54 -6.01 -12.73 -5.85
CA ILE A 54 -5.36 -13.78 -6.64
C ILE A 54 -6.09 -15.11 -6.42
N ALA A 55 -6.43 -15.44 -5.18
CA ALA A 55 -7.16 -16.67 -4.89
C ALA A 55 -8.56 -16.67 -5.53
N ALA A 56 -9.31 -15.57 -5.42
CA ALA A 56 -10.62 -15.44 -6.06
C ALA A 56 -10.53 -15.57 -7.58
N ALA A 57 -9.53 -14.94 -8.22
CA ALA A 57 -9.32 -14.99 -9.66
C ALA A 57 -8.96 -16.40 -10.15
N ILE A 58 -8.02 -17.07 -9.49
CA ILE A 58 -7.64 -18.46 -9.79
C ILE A 58 -8.84 -19.39 -9.64
N GLU A 59 -9.57 -19.25 -8.54
CA GLU A 59 -10.67 -20.15 -8.25
C GLU A 59 -11.85 -19.95 -9.22
N ALA A 60 -12.15 -18.72 -9.63
CA ALA A 60 -13.14 -18.44 -10.67
C ALA A 60 -12.69 -19.00 -12.04
N ALA A 61 -11.42 -18.78 -12.42
CA ALA A 61 -10.85 -19.29 -13.67
C ALA A 61 -10.90 -20.83 -13.75
N ARG A 62 -10.57 -21.52 -12.66
CA ARG A 62 -10.64 -22.99 -12.55
C ARG A 62 -12.07 -23.53 -12.63
N ARG A 63 -13.08 -22.71 -12.30
CA ARG A 63 -14.51 -23.02 -12.49
C ARG A 63 -15.03 -22.68 -13.90
N GLY A 64 -14.19 -22.12 -14.76
CA GLY A 64 -14.49 -21.87 -16.17
C GLY A 64 -14.80 -20.42 -16.51
N ASP A 65 -14.77 -19.49 -15.55
CA ASP A 65 -14.98 -18.07 -15.82
C ASP A 65 -13.78 -17.49 -16.60
N HIS A 66 -14.04 -16.63 -17.58
CA HIS A 66 -13.05 -15.68 -18.06
C HIS A 66 -12.92 -14.55 -17.05
N VAL A 67 -11.71 -14.39 -16.51
CA VAL A 67 -11.44 -13.46 -15.42
C VAL A 67 -10.57 -12.31 -15.89
N ILE A 68 -10.93 -11.09 -15.52
CA ILE A 68 -9.98 -9.96 -15.56
C ILE A 68 -9.61 -9.63 -14.11
N LEU A 69 -8.32 -9.76 -13.79
CA LEU A 69 -7.74 -9.34 -12.52
C LEU A 69 -7.00 -8.03 -12.77
N ALA A 70 -7.35 -6.96 -12.07
CA ALA A 70 -6.72 -5.65 -12.22
C ALA A 70 -6.36 -5.04 -10.87
N CYS A 71 -5.29 -4.25 -10.80
CA CYS A 71 -4.98 -3.47 -9.60
C CYS A 71 -4.07 -2.28 -9.90
N PRO A 72 -3.99 -1.28 -9.01
CA PRO A 72 -3.15 -0.09 -9.25
C PRO A 72 -1.65 -0.36 -9.09
N LYS A 73 -1.27 -1.45 -8.42
CA LYS A 73 0.13 -1.86 -8.24
C LYS A 73 0.60 -2.75 -9.40
N ARG A 74 1.90 -2.80 -9.65
CA ARG A 74 2.47 -3.64 -10.73
C ARG A 74 2.83 -5.06 -10.28
N ASN A 75 3.08 -5.22 -8.99
CA ASN A 75 3.56 -6.45 -8.38
C ASN A 75 2.38 -7.13 -7.67
N PRO A 76 2.03 -8.38 -8.02
CA PRO A 76 0.98 -9.12 -7.33
C PRO A 76 1.44 -9.64 -5.96
N GLY A 77 0.48 -9.89 -5.06
CA GLY A 77 0.72 -10.57 -3.78
C GLY A 77 0.52 -9.70 -2.54
N GLY A 78 0.22 -8.41 -2.70
CA GLY A 78 -0.04 -7.48 -1.59
C GLY A 78 1.05 -7.53 -0.52
N MET A 79 0.66 -7.50 0.76
CA MET A 79 1.59 -7.53 1.90
C MET A 79 2.59 -8.69 1.86
N ALA A 80 2.17 -9.89 1.43
CA ALA A 80 3.07 -11.05 1.35
C ALA A 80 4.22 -10.83 0.35
N ALA A 81 3.97 -10.06 -0.71
CA ALA A 81 4.97 -9.66 -1.70
C ALA A 81 5.50 -8.23 -1.49
N SER A 82 5.21 -7.58 -0.35
CA SER A 82 5.59 -6.18 -0.08
C SER A 82 6.11 -5.90 1.33
N GLY A 83 6.52 -6.94 2.08
CA GLY A 83 7.26 -6.77 3.34
C GLY A 83 6.81 -7.65 4.52
N LEU A 84 5.67 -8.35 4.39
CA LEU A 84 5.26 -9.38 5.36
C LEU A 84 5.91 -10.72 5.02
N CYS A 85 7.16 -10.90 5.46
CA CYS A 85 7.99 -12.07 5.14
C CYS A 85 7.76 -13.27 6.07
N THR A 86 6.86 -13.12 7.04
CA THR A 86 6.53 -14.14 8.03
C THR A 86 5.03 -14.36 7.99
N THR A 87 4.62 -15.57 7.61
CA THR A 87 3.22 -15.94 7.74
C THR A 87 2.95 -16.33 9.19
N ASP A 88 2.01 -15.63 9.84
CA ASP A 88 1.60 -15.85 11.24
C ASP A 88 0.77 -17.14 11.44
N ALA A 89 1.26 -18.26 10.92
CA ALA A 89 0.62 -19.56 10.95
C ALA A 89 1.07 -20.36 12.19
N VAL A 90 0.43 -20.11 13.33
CA VAL A 90 0.67 -20.87 14.58
C VAL A 90 0.26 -22.35 14.41
N ARG A 91 -0.83 -22.61 13.69
CA ARG A 91 -1.37 -23.96 13.45
C ARG A 91 -1.42 -24.27 11.96
N ARG A 92 -0.26 -24.56 11.38
CA ARG A 92 -0.06 -24.78 9.92
C ARG A 92 -0.95 -25.85 9.30
N HIS A 93 -1.36 -26.86 10.07
CA HIS A 93 -2.25 -27.94 9.60
C HIS A 93 -3.70 -27.49 9.34
N LEU A 94 -4.08 -26.27 9.75
CA LEU A 94 -5.40 -25.70 9.46
C LEU A 94 -5.48 -25.06 8.06
N PHE A 95 -4.35 -24.91 7.37
CA PHE A 95 -4.30 -24.30 6.04
C PHE A 95 -4.39 -25.36 4.95
N GLY A 96 -5.08 -25.02 3.85
CA GLY A 96 -5.34 -25.90 2.71
C GLY A 96 -5.45 -25.10 1.40
N GLY A 97 -5.83 -25.80 0.32
CA GLY A 97 -6.11 -25.20 -0.99
C GLY A 97 -4.98 -24.31 -1.51
N LEU A 98 -5.36 -23.13 -2.02
CA LEU A 98 -4.45 -22.17 -2.64
C LEU A 98 -3.34 -21.66 -1.71
N VAL A 99 -3.56 -21.70 -0.38
CA VAL A 99 -2.49 -21.38 0.58
C VAL A 99 -1.37 -22.42 0.49
N LEU A 100 -1.70 -23.71 0.43
CA LEU A 100 -0.67 -24.75 0.29
C LEU A 100 -0.03 -24.74 -1.09
N GLU A 101 -0.75 -24.37 -2.15
CA GLU A 101 -0.16 -24.15 -3.48
C GLU A 101 0.89 -23.04 -3.43
N PHE A 102 0.58 -21.90 -2.80
CA PHE A 102 1.53 -20.81 -2.60
C PHE A 102 2.74 -21.25 -1.76
N ILE A 103 2.53 -21.87 -0.59
CA ILE A 103 3.61 -22.35 0.28
C ILE A 103 4.50 -23.38 -0.44
N ASN A 104 3.91 -24.28 -1.23
CA ASN A 104 4.67 -25.23 -2.05
C ASN A 104 5.47 -24.52 -3.15
N GLY A 105 4.89 -23.50 -3.80
CA GLY A 105 5.60 -22.66 -4.76
C GLY A 105 6.80 -21.95 -4.14
N VAL A 106 6.66 -21.43 -2.92
CA VAL A 106 7.77 -20.81 -2.17
C VAL A 106 8.86 -21.84 -1.88
N ARG A 107 8.51 -23.04 -1.40
CA ARG A 107 9.48 -24.13 -1.16
C ARG A 107 10.26 -24.46 -2.43
N GLU A 108 9.55 -24.62 -3.54
CA GLU A 108 10.14 -24.96 -4.82
C GLU A 108 11.05 -23.85 -5.35
N GLN A 109 10.61 -22.59 -5.28
CA GLN A 109 11.46 -21.46 -5.69
C GLN A 109 12.73 -21.37 -4.85
N TYR A 110 12.64 -21.58 -3.54
CA TYR A 110 13.85 -21.61 -2.72
C TYR A 110 14.76 -22.78 -3.00
N ARG A 111 14.23 -23.97 -3.33
CA ARG A 111 15.07 -25.10 -3.78
C ARG A 111 15.82 -24.75 -5.07
N ARG A 112 15.17 -24.05 -6.02
CA ARG A 112 15.84 -23.58 -7.25
C ARG A 112 16.93 -22.54 -6.96
N ILE A 113 16.67 -21.59 -6.06
CA ILE A 113 17.59 -20.49 -5.74
C ILE A 113 18.77 -20.96 -4.87
N LEU A 114 18.52 -21.83 -3.90
CA LEU A 114 19.47 -22.19 -2.83
C LEU A 114 20.08 -23.59 -3.00
N GLY A 115 19.54 -24.42 -3.90
CA GLY A 115 19.90 -25.83 -4.02
C GLY A 115 19.69 -26.58 -2.71
N GLU A 116 20.64 -27.46 -2.37
CA GLU A 116 20.60 -28.31 -1.16
C GLU A 116 21.18 -27.63 0.10
N ASN A 117 21.24 -26.29 0.15
CA ASN A 117 21.77 -25.58 1.32
C ASN A 117 20.80 -25.66 2.51
N ALA A 118 20.93 -26.72 3.31
CA ALA A 118 20.04 -27.02 4.43
C ALA A 118 19.92 -25.87 5.46
N LYS A 119 21.02 -25.14 5.73
CA LYS A 119 21.01 -24.02 6.68
C LYS A 119 20.14 -22.86 6.18
N GLN A 120 20.28 -22.51 4.90
CA GLN A 120 19.49 -21.44 4.28
C GLN A 120 18.02 -21.87 4.10
N LEU A 121 17.77 -23.11 3.69
CA LEU A 121 16.42 -23.65 3.57
C LEU A 121 15.68 -23.67 4.91
N ALA A 122 16.36 -23.93 6.03
CA ALA A 122 15.75 -23.89 7.36
C ALA A 122 15.18 -22.50 7.72
N LEU A 123 15.77 -21.41 7.22
CA LEU A 123 15.29 -20.03 7.44
C LEU A 123 13.93 -19.77 6.78
N THR A 124 13.61 -20.48 5.69
CA THR A 124 12.30 -20.39 5.02
C THR A 124 11.17 -20.98 5.86
N ARG A 125 11.50 -21.67 6.96
CA ARG A 125 10.56 -22.39 7.82
C ARG A 125 9.61 -23.27 7.03
N ASP A 126 10.13 -23.95 6.01
CA ASP A 126 9.39 -24.81 5.10
C ASP A 126 8.34 -24.04 4.28
N GLY A 127 8.75 -22.91 3.71
CA GLY A 127 7.95 -22.04 2.83
C GLY A 127 7.06 -21.01 3.52
N TRP A 128 7.02 -20.99 4.86
CA TRP A 128 6.22 -20.04 5.64
C TRP A 128 6.92 -18.71 5.90
N HIS A 129 8.22 -18.65 5.64
CA HIS A 129 9.03 -17.44 5.65
C HIS A 129 9.63 -17.25 4.26
N TYR A 130 9.53 -16.04 3.73
CA TYR A 130 9.93 -15.75 2.36
C TYR A 130 10.26 -14.28 2.14
N GLU A 131 11.19 -14.03 1.23
CA GLU A 131 11.46 -12.70 0.72
C GLU A 131 10.30 -12.21 -0.16
N PRO A 132 10.01 -10.89 -0.20
CA PRO A 132 8.90 -10.34 -0.98
C PRO A 132 9.01 -10.69 -2.47
N SER A 133 10.23 -10.68 -3.03
CA SER A 133 10.48 -11.05 -4.43
C SER A 133 10.18 -12.53 -4.73
N VAL A 134 10.35 -13.42 -3.75
CA VAL A 134 10.02 -14.84 -3.91
C VAL A 134 8.50 -15.01 -3.87
N ALA A 135 7.82 -14.36 -2.94
CA ALA A 135 6.36 -14.36 -2.91
C ALA A 135 5.75 -13.80 -4.20
N GLU A 136 6.25 -12.67 -4.69
CA GLU A 136 5.81 -12.09 -5.96
C GLU A 136 5.98 -13.07 -7.12
N ALA A 137 7.16 -13.69 -7.24
CA ALA A 137 7.44 -14.65 -8.31
C ALA A 137 6.47 -15.84 -8.28
N VAL A 138 6.18 -16.36 -7.09
CA VAL A 138 5.21 -17.46 -6.92
C VAL A 138 3.79 -17.01 -7.28
N PHE A 139 3.34 -15.84 -6.82
CA PHE A 139 2.02 -15.33 -7.18
C PHE A 139 1.88 -15.07 -8.68
N ARG A 140 2.91 -14.53 -9.31
CA ARG A 140 2.97 -14.34 -10.76
C ARG A 140 2.87 -15.69 -11.49
N GLU A 141 3.64 -16.68 -11.07
CA GLU A 141 3.58 -18.04 -11.63
C GLU A 141 2.18 -18.67 -11.44
N MET A 142 1.55 -18.47 -10.29
CA MET A 142 0.19 -18.96 -10.03
C MET A 142 -0.85 -18.30 -10.94
N ILE A 143 -0.74 -16.99 -11.20
CA ILE A 143 -1.64 -16.28 -12.12
C ILE A 143 -1.40 -16.74 -13.57
N GLU A 144 -0.14 -16.80 -14.00
CA GLU A 144 0.25 -17.13 -15.39
C GLU A 144 -0.09 -18.57 -15.79
N LYS A 145 -0.23 -19.48 -14.82
CA LYS A 145 -0.70 -20.86 -15.06
C LYS A 145 -2.18 -20.94 -15.47
N GLU A 146 -2.97 -19.92 -15.15
CA GLU A 146 -4.41 -19.93 -15.42
C GLU A 146 -4.72 -19.22 -16.75
N GLU A 147 -4.95 -19.99 -17.81
CA GLU A 147 -5.20 -19.47 -19.18
C GLU A 147 -6.42 -18.54 -19.28
N ARG A 148 -7.36 -18.64 -18.34
CA ARG A 148 -8.58 -17.83 -18.31
C ARG A 148 -8.43 -16.51 -17.55
N ILE A 149 -7.26 -16.21 -16.98
CA ILE A 149 -7.02 -14.94 -16.29
C ILE A 149 -6.29 -13.98 -17.23
N THR A 150 -6.87 -12.80 -17.43
CA THR A 150 -6.16 -11.64 -17.97
C THR A 150 -5.71 -10.74 -16.82
N TRP A 151 -4.40 -10.64 -16.62
CA TRP A 151 -3.80 -9.78 -15.60
C TRP A 151 -3.52 -8.36 -16.15
N LEU A 152 -4.08 -7.34 -15.48
CA LEU A 152 -3.92 -5.92 -15.82
C LEU A 152 -3.29 -5.15 -14.64
N PRO A 153 -1.96 -5.15 -14.50
CA PRO A 153 -1.25 -4.37 -13.49
C PRO A 153 -1.27 -2.87 -13.80
N GLY A 154 -1.15 -2.03 -12.77
CA GLY A 154 -1.03 -0.57 -12.94
C GLY A 154 -2.32 0.12 -13.39
N MET A 155 -3.48 -0.45 -13.06
CA MET A 155 -4.79 0.08 -13.44
C MET A 155 -5.52 0.64 -12.22
N TRP A 156 -5.72 1.95 -12.19
CA TRP A 156 -6.45 2.66 -11.16
C TRP A 156 -7.95 2.67 -11.46
N LEU A 157 -8.79 2.44 -10.44
CA LEU A 157 -10.24 2.46 -10.57
C LEU A 157 -10.76 3.90 -10.48
N GLU A 158 -11.31 4.40 -11.58
CA GLU A 158 -11.86 5.74 -11.66
C GLU A 158 -13.35 5.73 -11.29
N GLU A 159 -14.14 4.88 -11.94
CA GLU A 159 -15.61 4.89 -11.84
C GLU A 159 -16.18 3.48 -11.76
N CYS A 160 -17.29 3.34 -11.03
CA CYS A 160 -18.15 2.16 -11.00
C CYS A 160 -19.55 2.57 -11.46
N THR A 161 -20.00 2.01 -12.58
CA THR A 161 -21.32 2.30 -13.16
C THR A 161 -22.33 1.25 -12.70
N LEU A 162 -23.43 1.72 -12.14
CA LEU A 162 -24.54 0.89 -11.70
C LEU A 162 -25.73 1.01 -12.65
N GLU A 163 -26.45 -0.09 -12.84
CA GLU A 163 -27.84 -0.07 -13.31
C GLU A 163 -28.73 -0.60 -12.21
N ALA A 164 -29.65 0.23 -11.74
CA ALA A 164 -30.44 0.00 -10.53
C ALA A 164 -29.53 -0.28 -9.31
N ARG A 165 -29.40 -1.55 -8.89
CA ARG A 165 -28.57 -1.97 -7.76
C ARG A 165 -27.47 -2.96 -8.14
N TYR A 166 -27.20 -3.11 -9.44
CA TYR A 166 -26.19 -4.04 -9.94
C TYR A 166 -25.05 -3.27 -10.61
N VAL A 167 -23.82 -3.60 -10.24
CA VAL A 167 -22.63 -3.12 -10.95
C VAL A 167 -22.67 -3.68 -12.37
N ARG A 168 -22.48 -2.81 -13.36
CA ARG A 168 -22.47 -3.18 -14.78
C ARG A 168 -21.10 -3.08 -15.41
N SER A 169 -20.39 -2.02 -15.07
CA SER A 169 -19.06 -1.78 -15.58
C SER A 169 -18.22 -0.96 -14.63
N VAL A 170 -16.91 -1.07 -14.78
CA VAL A 170 -15.94 -0.18 -14.16
C VAL A 170 -15.10 0.51 -15.22
N SER A 171 -14.62 1.71 -14.90
CA SER A 171 -13.64 2.45 -15.69
C SER A 171 -12.30 2.43 -14.99
N LEU A 172 -11.27 2.01 -15.72
CA LEU A 172 -9.89 1.97 -15.23
C LEU A 172 -9.00 2.93 -16.02
N GLU A 173 -8.13 3.66 -15.31
CA GLU A 173 -7.07 4.49 -15.88
C GLU A 173 -5.72 3.81 -15.72
N SER A 174 -4.90 3.83 -16.76
CA SER A 174 -3.52 3.35 -16.67
C SER A 174 -2.67 4.33 -15.87
N MET A 175 -1.89 3.82 -14.92
CA MET A 175 -0.89 4.59 -14.18
C MET A 175 0.36 4.91 -15.02
N ASP A 176 0.44 4.39 -16.25
CA ASP A 176 1.55 4.64 -17.17
C ASP A 176 1.38 6.02 -17.82
N LYS A 177 2.25 6.97 -17.46
CA LYS A 177 2.25 8.33 -18.05
C LYS A 177 2.47 8.37 -19.57
N SER A 178 2.96 7.28 -20.16
CA SER A 178 3.17 7.11 -21.59
C SER A 178 1.99 6.44 -22.31
N ALA A 179 1.03 5.87 -21.58
CA ALA A 179 -0.17 5.35 -22.19
C ALA A 179 -1.03 6.51 -22.69
N ALA A 180 -1.65 6.35 -23.85
CA ALA A 180 -2.68 7.28 -24.31
C ALA A 180 -3.77 7.41 -23.22
N GLN A 181 -4.40 8.58 -23.10
CA GLN A 181 -5.43 8.87 -22.08
C GLN A 181 -6.73 8.04 -22.23
N SER A 182 -6.71 6.91 -22.97
CA SER A 182 -7.85 6.01 -23.07
C SER A 182 -8.13 5.36 -21.72
N ARG A 183 -9.41 5.33 -21.35
CA ARG A 183 -9.87 4.50 -20.24
C ARG A 183 -10.04 3.08 -20.72
N THR A 184 -9.87 2.13 -19.82
CA THR A 184 -10.29 0.75 -20.03
C THR A 184 -11.63 0.53 -19.33
N ILE A 185 -12.68 0.29 -20.11
CA ILE A 185 -14.02 0.00 -19.59
C ILE A 185 -14.20 -1.51 -19.54
N ILE A 186 -14.48 -2.05 -18.36
CA ILE A 186 -14.69 -3.48 -18.14
C ILE A 186 -16.13 -3.74 -17.75
N SER A 187 -16.84 -4.55 -18.54
CA SER A 187 -18.15 -5.09 -18.15
C SER A 187 -17.99 -6.55 -17.69
N ALA A 188 -18.71 -6.93 -16.64
CA ALA A 188 -18.67 -8.28 -16.08
C ALA A 188 -20.03 -8.73 -15.53
N ARG A 189 -20.19 -10.03 -15.30
CA ARG A 189 -21.38 -10.57 -14.60
C ARG A 189 -21.20 -10.50 -13.08
N THR A 190 -19.97 -10.73 -12.62
CA THR A 190 -19.59 -10.72 -11.21
C THR A 190 -18.45 -9.73 -11.00
N PHE A 191 -18.52 -8.95 -9.93
CA PHE A 191 -17.49 -8.01 -9.51
C PHE A 191 -17.04 -8.39 -8.10
N VAL A 192 -15.73 -8.50 -7.89
CA VAL A 192 -15.13 -8.87 -6.60
C VAL A 192 -14.13 -7.80 -6.20
N ASP A 193 -14.36 -7.16 -5.07
CA ASP A 193 -13.38 -6.27 -4.46
C ASP A 193 -12.41 -7.10 -3.61
N CYS A 194 -11.13 -6.95 -3.90
CA CYS A 194 -10.02 -7.59 -3.20
C CYS A 194 -8.88 -6.59 -2.92
N THR A 195 -9.21 -5.30 -2.88
CA THR A 195 -8.36 -4.25 -2.31
C THR A 195 -8.34 -4.37 -0.78
N TYR A 196 -7.40 -3.72 -0.10
CA TYR A 196 -7.40 -3.71 1.37
C TYR A 196 -8.47 -2.75 1.91
N GLU A 197 -8.82 -1.74 1.13
CA GLU A 197 -9.65 -0.60 1.50
C GLU A 197 -11.12 -0.78 1.13
N GLY A 198 -11.44 -1.68 0.20
CA GLY A 198 -12.79 -1.82 -0.35
C GLY A 198 -13.11 -0.76 -1.41
N ASP A 199 -12.14 -0.38 -2.24
CA ASP A 199 -12.26 0.72 -3.22
C ASP A 199 -13.41 0.56 -4.22
N LEU A 200 -13.61 -0.66 -4.72
CA LEU A 200 -14.70 -0.97 -5.64
C LEU A 200 -16.03 -1.02 -4.90
N ALA A 201 -16.07 -1.59 -3.70
CA ALA A 201 -17.28 -1.62 -2.87
C ALA A 201 -17.74 -0.20 -2.51
N ALA A 202 -16.82 0.67 -2.08
CA ALA A 202 -17.09 2.07 -1.78
C ALA A 202 -17.60 2.82 -3.02
N LYS A 203 -16.96 2.64 -4.20
CA LYS A 203 -17.44 3.24 -5.46
C LYS A 203 -18.76 2.67 -5.95
N ALA A 204 -19.11 1.45 -5.55
CA ALA A 204 -20.43 0.87 -5.80
C ALA A 204 -21.51 1.42 -4.85
N GLY A 205 -21.16 2.28 -3.89
CA GLY A 205 -22.09 2.86 -2.91
C GLY A 205 -22.48 1.89 -1.80
N VAL A 206 -21.63 0.89 -1.50
CA VAL A 206 -21.82 0.03 -0.32
C VAL A 206 -21.53 0.87 0.94
N ASP A 207 -22.42 0.80 1.92
CA ASP A 207 -22.21 1.48 3.21
C ASP A 207 -20.97 0.92 3.92
N TYR A 208 -20.11 1.81 4.42
CA TYR A 208 -18.91 1.46 5.15
C TYR A 208 -18.65 2.43 6.30
N ARG A 209 -17.66 2.10 7.12
CA ARG A 209 -17.14 2.93 8.21
C ARG A 209 -15.63 2.84 8.25
N VAL A 210 -14.99 3.94 8.58
CA VAL A 210 -13.57 4.00 8.95
C VAL A 210 -13.47 4.29 10.44
N GLY A 211 -12.52 3.62 11.11
CA GLY A 211 -12.31 3.75 12.56
C GLY A 211 -13.02 2.66 13.37
N ARG A 212 -13.46 3.01 14.56
CA ARG A 212 -14.01 2.11 15.59
C ARG A 212 -15.34 2.65 16.11
N GLU A 213 -16.38 1.82 16.08
CA GLU A 213 -17.63 2.01 16.82
C GLU A 213 -17.41 2.12 18.33
N ALA A 214 -18.39 2.72 19.00
CA ALA A 214 -18.50 2.71 20.45
C ALA A 214 -18.94 1.32 20.94
N SER A 215 -18.56 0.97 22.17
CA SER A 215 -18.94 -0.30 22.79
C SER A 215 -20.45 -0.46 23.02
N ASP A 216 -21.18 0.65 23.18
CA ASP A 216 -22.63 0.68 23.42
C ASP A 216 -23.45 0.69 22.13
N GLU A 217 -22.87 1.06 20.99
CA GLU A 217 -23.56 1.15 19.70
C GLU A 217 -24.17 -0.20 19.27
N PHE A 218 -23.41 -1.29 19.45
CA PHE A 218 -23.84 -2.66 19.14
C PHE A 218 -23.76 -3.61 20.34
N GLY A 219 -23.43 -3.10 21.53
CA GLY A 219 -23.23 -3.93 22.73
C GLY A 219 -21.97 -4.79 22.69
N GLU A 220 -20.94 -4.36 21.95
CA GLU A 220 -19.68 -5.07 21.80
C GLU A 220 -18.66 -4.61 22.83
N SER A 221 -18.44 -5.40 23.89
CA SER A 221 -17.52 -5.06 25.00
C SER A 221 -16.03 -4.86 24.62
N LYS A 222 -15.66 -5.11 23.35
CA LYS A 222 -14.30 -4.94 22.81
C LYS A 222 -14.21 -3.85 21.73
N ALA A 223 -15.33 -3.22 21.41
CA ALA A 223 -15.39 -2.05 20.54
C ALA A 223 -14.97 -0.78 21.29
N GLY A 224 -14.61 0.25 20.52
CA GLY A 224 -14.14 1.51 21.06
C GLY A 224 -12.68 1.49 21.51
N ILE A 225 -12.28 2.53 22.25
CA ILE A 225 -10.89 2.74 22.68
C ILE A 225 -10.54 1.76 23.81
N HIS A 226 -9.44 1.02 23.61
CA HIS A 226 -8.88 0.12 24.63
C HIS A 226 -7.36 0.22 24.65
N TYR A 227 -6.80 0.62 25.79
CA TYR A 227 -5.36 0.56 26.03
C TYR A 227 -5.01 -0.75 26.73
N MET A 228 -4.03 -1.47 26.21
CA MET A 228 -3.58 -2.75 26.76
C MET A 228 -2.12 -2.66 27.20
N ASN A 229 -1.82 -3.12 28.40
CA ASN A 229 -0.44 -3.39 28.79
C ASN A 229 0.00 -4.71 28.12
N TRP A 230 0.78 -4.60 27.05
CA TRP A 230 1.26 -5.76 26.30
C TRP A 230 2.07 -6.77 27.13
N ARG A 231 2.72 -6.34 28.22
CA ARG A 231 3.53 -7.22 29.07
C ARG A 231 2.69 -8.07 30.02
N THR A 232 1.62 -7.50 30.56
CA THR A 232 0.75 -8.19 31.52
C THR A 232 -0.53 -8.74 30.90
N GLY A 233 -0.87 -8.30 29.67
CA GLY A 233 -2.14 -8.60 29.02
C GLY A 233 -3.34 -7.90 29.66
N GLN A 234 -3.11 -7.00 30.62
CA GLN A 234 -4.17 -6.30 31.35
C GLN A 234 -4.58 -5.03 30.62
N GLN A 235 -5.88 -4.76 30.60
CA GLN A 235 -6.42 -3.49 30.11
C GLN A 235 -6.09 -2.36 31.08
N ILE A 236 -5.72 -1.21 30.51
CA ILE A 236 -5.56 0.06 31.20
C ILE A 236 -6.86 0.83 30.98
N LEU A 237 -7.61 1.09 32.04
CA LEU A 237 -8.84 1.87 31.97
C LEU A 237 -8.52 3.36 31.91
N THR A 238 -9.16 4.03 30.97
CA THR A 238 -9.07 5.47 30.70
C THR A 238 -10.47 6.06 30.59
N PRO A 239 -10.66 7.39 30.74
CA PRO A 239 -11.99 8.00 30.68
C PRO A 239 -12.74 7.76 29.36
N ASP A 240 -12.01 7.51 28.28
CA ASP A 240 -12.50 7.23 26.93
C ASP A 240 -12.62 5.73 26.62
N THR A 241 -12.43 4.84 27.61
CA THR A 241 -12.58 3.40 27.39
C THR A 241 -13.98 3.06 26.87
N GLY A 242 -14.05 2.41 25.70
CA GLY A 242 -15.31 2.04 25.05
C GLY A 242 -15.94 3.14 24.19
N GLU A 243 -15.36 4.35 24.15
CA GLU A 243 -15.77 5.43 23.26
C GLU A 243 -15.34 5.16 21.81
N PRO A 244 -16.03 5.72 20.80
CA PRO A 244 -15.65 5.55 19.40
C PRO A 244 -14.34 6.26 19.08
N SER A 245 -13.68 5.89 17.97
CA SER A 245 -12.44 6.53 17.53
C SER A 245 -12.28 6.48 16.02
N GLU A 246 -11.82 7.58 15.43
CA GLU A 246 -11.42 7.62 14.02
C GLU A 246 -10.07 6.92 13.77
N ALA A 247 -9.34 6.57 14.85
CA ALA A 247 -8.03 5.97 14.74
C ALA A 247 -8.09 4.57 14.13
N ILE A 248 -7.29 4.36 13.08
CA ILE A 248 -7.01 3.05 12.51
C ILE A 248 -5.60 2.58 12.89
N GLN A 249 -5.32 1.30 12.66
CA GLN A 249 -4.01 0.72 12.93
C GLN A 249 -2.91 1.49 12.19
N ALA A 250 -1.84 1.83 12.91
CA ALA A 250 -0.67 2.50 12.35
C ALA A 250 -0.06 1.66 11.21
N PHE A 251 0.31 2.34 10.12
CA PHE A 251 1.06 1.70 9.05
C PHE A 251 2.56 1.69 9.35
N CYS A 252 3.25 0.73 8.73
CA CYS A 252 4.70 0.66 8.73
C CYS A 252 5.20 0.12 7.38
N ALA A 253 6.29 0.69 6.88
CA ALA A 253 7.04 0.07 5.79
C ALA A 253 7.96 -1.00 6.38
N ARG A 254 7.60 -2.28 6.17
CA ARG A 254 8.44 -3.42 6.55
C ARG A 254 9.50 -3.61 5.49
N SER A 255 10.74 -3.29 5.83
CA SER A 255 11.83 -3.25 4.87
C SER A 255 12.73 -4.47 4.98
N ILE A 256 13.23 -4.91 3.82
CA ILE A 256 14.21 -6.00 3.71
C ILE A 256 15.57 -5.39 3.50
N PHE A 257 16.49 -5.68 4.40
CA PHE A 257 17.87 -5.26 4.30
C PHE A 257 18.78 -6.46 4.12
N THR A 258 19.99 -6.21 3.67
CA THR A 258 21.06 -7.19 3.56
C THR A 258 22.32 -6.69 4.24
N ASN A 259 23.18 -7.61 4.64
CA ASN A 259 24.56 -7.31 5.01
C ASN A 259 25.57 -8.07 4.13
N ASP A 260 25.12 -8.60 3.01
CA ASP A 260 25.96 -9.20 1.97
C ASP A 260 26.63 -8.09 1.15
N PRO A 261 27.97 -7.94 1.20
CA PRO A 261 28.68 -6.89 0.47
C PRO A 261 28.46 -6.95 -1.05
N GLY A 262 28.11 -8.12 -1.61
CA GLY A 262 27.83 -8.26 -3.04
C GLY A 262 26.47 -7.69 -3.48
N HIS A 263 25.56 -7.43 -2.54
CA HIS A 263 24.21 -6.93 -2.79
C HIS A 263 23.83 -5.72 -1.93
N LEU A 264 24.78 -5.20 -1.14
CA LEU A 264 24.57 -4.07 -0.25
C LEU A 264 24.46 -2.79 -1.07
N ILE A 265 23.33 -2.10 -0.93
CA ILE A 265 23.12 -0.76 -1.47
C ILE A 265 23.21 0.21 -0.30
N PRO A 266 24.19 1.13 -0.26
CA PRO A 266 24.26 2.11 0.81
C PRO A 266 22.99 2.93 0.90
N ILE A 267 22.51 3.16 2.11
CA ILE A 267 21.39 4.07 2.35
C ILE A 267 21.96 5.48 2.34
N GLU A 268 21.65 6.24 1.30
CA GLU A 268 22.02 7.64 1.16
C GLU A 268 21.13 8.52 2.03
N LYS A 269 21.59 9.73 2.39
CA LYS A 269 20.80 10.70 3.14
C LYS A 269 19.55 11.05 2.31
N PRO A 270 18.33 10.73 2.77
CA PRO A 270 17.13 11.06 2.01
C PRO A 270 17.00 12.57 1.82
N GLU A 271 16.56 13.02 0.64
CA GLU A 271 16.31 14.46 0.38
C GLU A 271 15.28 15.04 1.36
N CYS A 272 14.30 14.21 1.74
CA CYS A 272 13.25 14.50 2.71
C CYS A 272 13.68 14.33 4.18
N TYR A 273 14.94 14.00 4.48
CA TYR A 273 15.39 13.66 5.84
C TYR A 273 15.03 14.72 6.89
N GLU A 274 15.19 16.00 6.56
CA GLU A 274 14.88 17.08 7.50
C GLU A 274 13.38 17.19 7.84
N MET A 275 12.50 16.70 6.96
CA MET A 275 11.05 16.63 7.23
C MET A 275 10.72 15.52 8.23
N HIS A 276 11.47 14.42 8.22
CA HIS A 276 11.28 13.28 9.12
C HIS A 276 12.05 13.39 10.44
N LEU A 277 13.13 14.17 10.47
CA LEU A 277 14.00 14.31 11.64
C LEU A 277 13.24 14.62 12.94
N PRO A 278 12.24 15.52 13.00
CA PRO A 278 11.49 15.80 14.23
C PRO A 278 10.89 14.55 14.89
N ASP A 279 10.41 13.59 14.09
CA ASP A 279 9.82 12.33 14.57
C ASP A 279 10.88 11.36 15.13
N LEU A 280 12.15 11.56 14.74
CA LEU A 280 13.29 10.72 15.12
C LEU A 280 14.06 11.27 16.33
N LEU A 281 13.99 12.57 16.59
CA LEU A 281 14.69 13.22 17.72
C LEU A 281 14.41 12.60 19.09
N PRO A 282 13.19 12.10 19.42
CA PRO A 282 12.94 11.41 20.68
C PRO A 282 13.86 10.21 20.93
N LEU A 283 14.39 9.56 19.88
CA LEU A 283 15.35 8.45 20.04
C LEU A 283 16.63 8.87 20.76
N ARG A 284 17.06 10.13 20.63
CA ARG A 284 18.25 10.62 21.34
C ARG A 284 18.08 10.47 22.86
N GLU A 285 16.91 10.81 23.37
CA GLU A 285 16.59 10.67 24.79
C GLU A 285 16.39 9.20 25.19
N ASP A 286 15.77 8.40 24.33
CA ASP A 286 15.60 6.96 24.59
C ASP A 286 16.94 6.22 24.69
N PHE A 287 17.92 6.60 23.86
CA PHE A 287 19.29 6.10 23.97
C PHE A 287 20.00 6.64 25.22
N ARG A 288 19.91 7.95 25.50
CA ARG A 288 20.55 8.58 26.66
C ARG A 288 20.05 8.03 28.00
N SER A 289 18.74 7.80 28.11
CA SER A 289 18.09 7.22 29.29
C SER A 289 18.30 5.71 29.42
N GLY A 290 18.79 5.05 28.36
CA GLY A 290 18.95 3.61 28.28
C GLY A 290 17.63 2.84 28.15
N ARG A 291 16.53 3.52 27.78
CA ARG A 291 15.26 2.89 27.39
C ARG A 291 15.45 2.04 26.14
N GLN A 292 16.18 2.58 25.16
CA GLN A 292 16.63 1.88 23.98
C GLN A 292 18.13 1.63 24.08
N ARG A 293 18.56 0.36 24.06
CA ARG A 293 19.99 -0.01 24.16
C ARG A 293 20.54 -0.70 22.91
N ASN A 294 19.66 -1.31 22.14
CA ASN A 294 19.97 -2.10 20.96
C ASN A 294 18.92 -1.82 19.88
N TRP A 295 19.23 -2.15 18.63
CA TRP A 295 18.24 -2.20 17.56
C TRP A 295 18.31 -3.58 16.92
N GLY A 296 17.19 -4.32 16.92
CA GLY A 296 17.17 -5.70 16.46
C GLY A 296 17.33 -5.80 14.94
N ARG A 297 17.90 -6.92 14.47
CA ARG A 297 17.98 -7.24 13.03
C ARG A 297 16.62 -7.53 12.40
N GLY A 298 15.60 -7.77 13.20
CA GLY A 298 14.32 -8.30 12.72
C GLY A 298 14.42 -9.80 12.41
N THR A 299 13.60 -10.27 11.47
CA THR A 299 13.53 -11.70 11.13
C THR A 299 14.54 -12.05 10.06
N GLU A 300 15.43 -13.01 10.33
CA GLU A 300 16.36 -13.53 9.34
C GLU A 300 15.65 -14.28 8.20
N LEU A 301 16.14 -14.04 6.98
CA LEU A 301 15.70 -14.66 5.74
C LEU A 301 16.92 -15.24 5.02
N PRO A 302 16.71 -16.13 4.03
CA PRO A 302 17.81 -16.60 3.19
C PRO A 302 18.59 -15.47 2.52
N ARG A 303 19.80 -15.80 2.05
CA ARG A 303 20.70 -14.91 1.29
C ARG A 303 21.16 -13.68 2.08
N SER A 304 21.41 -13.85 3.38
CA SER A 304 21.90 -12.80 4.28
C SER A 304 20.97 -11.59 4.36
N LYS A 305 19.67 -11.84 4.22
CA LYS A 305 18.62 -10.82 4.31
C LYS A 305 17.88 -10.90 5.64
N TYR A 306 17.26 -9.81 6.01
CA TYR A 306 16.41 -9.76 7.19
C TYR A 306 15.31 -8.72 7.02
N GLN A 307 14.15 -9.05 7.57
CA GLN A 307 12.97 -8.20 7.55
C GLN A 307 12.93 -7.37 8.84
N MET A 308 13.10 -6.06 8.74
CA MET A 308 12.85 -5.13 9.83
C MET A 308 11.36 -4.82 9.94
N ASN A 309 10.83 -4.80 11.16
CA ASN A 309 9.44 -4.49 11.47
C ASN A 309 9.37 -3.38 12.52
N GLY A 310 8.19 -2.79 12.67
CA GLY A 310 7.90 -1.83 13.74
C GLY A 310 8.07 -2.43 15.12
N SER A 311 8.38 -1.57 16.09
CA SER A 311 8.56 -1.96 17.48
C SER A 311 7.28 -1.71 18.25
N ILE A 312 6.79 -2.72 18.96
CA ILE A 312 5.65 -2.57 19.88
C ILE A 312 6.05 -1.99 21.24
N THR A 313 7.35 -1.92 21.53
CA THR A 313 7.89 -1.40 22.80
C THR A 313 8.67 -0.09 22.63
N GLY A 314 9.10 0.23 21.41
CA GLY A 314 9.79 1.48 21.10
C GLY A 314 8.80 2.60 20.90
N LEU A 315 9.08 3.78 21.47
CA LEU A 315 8.24 4.98 21.29
C LEU A 315 8.37 5.53 19.86
N THR A 316 9.59 5.51 19.32
CA THR A 316 9.87 5.81 17.92
C THR A 316 10.25 4.51 17.20
N SER A 317 9.59 4.22 16.07
CA SER A 317 9.88 3.05 15.25
C SER A 317 9.48 3.28 13.78
N THR A 318 9.43 2.21 12.98
CA THR A 318 8.87 2.27 11.62
C THR A 318 7.34 2.35 11.59
N ASN A 319 6.66 2.14 12.74
CA ASN A 319 5.24 2.41 12.89
C ASN A 319 5.02 3.93 13.01
N CYS A 320 4.10 4.48 12.23
CA CYS A 320 3.78 5.92 12.23
C CYS A 320 2.30 6.15 12.63
N PRO A 321 1.95 6.08 13.93
CA PRO A 321 0.57 6.30 14.38
C PRO A 321 0.05 7.68 13.97
N GLY A 322 -1.21 7.74 13.51
CA GLY A 322 -1.86 9.00 13.10
C GLY A 322 -1.64 9.40 11.65
N VAL A 323 -0.52 9.00 11.05
CA VAL A 323 -0.16 9.42 9.68
C VAL A 323 -1.13 8.85 8.63
N ASN A 324 -1.57 7.61 8.80
CA ASN A 324 -2.35 6.90 7.81
C ASN A 324 -3.88 7.00 7.98
N TRP A 325 -4.39 7.81 8.92
CA TRP A 325 -5.83 7.85 9.21
C TRP A 325 -6.70 8.17 7.99
N GLY A 326 -6.25 9.09 7.13
CA GLY A 326 -6.97 9.42 5.90
C GLY A 326 -6.77 8.44 4.74
N TYR A 327 -5.93 7.41 4.87
CA TYR A 327 -5.61 6.50 3.76
C TYR A 327 -6.83 5.78 3.15
N PRO A 328 -7.79 5.25 3.93
CA PRO A 328 -8.91 4.49 3.38
C PRO A 328 -9.76 5.28 2.37
N GLU A 329 -9.94 6.59 2.60
CA GLU A 329 -10.77 7.45 1.75
C GLU A 329 -9.96 8.37 0.82
N ALA A 330 -8.63 8.28 0.89
CA ALA A 330 -7.73 9.10 0.11
C ALA A 330 -7.79 8.79 -1.39
N ASP A 331 -7.65 9.82 -2.22
CA ASP A 331 -7.40 9.66 -3.65
C ASP A 331 -6.01 9.06 -3.92
N ARG A 332 -5.76 8.66 -5.18
CA ARG A 332 -4.50 8.04 -5.60
C ARG A 332 -3.26 8.88 -5.30
N PHE A 333 -3.36 10.20 -5.40
CA PHE A 333 -2.23 11.09 -5.20
C PHE A 333 -1.92 11.21 -3.71
N HIS A 334 -2.96 11.29 -2.86
CA HIS A 334 -2.76 11.31 -1.43
C HIS A 334 -2.28 9.96 -0.90
N ARG A 335 -2.82 8.83 -1.38
CA ARG A 335 -2.29 7.50 -1.06
C ARG A 335 -0.83 7.35 -1.49
N GLN A 336 -0.47 7.82 -2.69
CA GLN A 336 0.93 7.82 -3.12
C GLN A 336 1.84 8.66 -2.22
N ARG A 337 1.40 9.87 -1.81
CA ARG A 337 2.15 10.68 -0.83
C ARG A 337 2.33 9.96 0.51
N LEU A 338 1.31 9.23 0.97
CA LEU A 338 1.39 8.44 2.21
C LEU A 338 2.33 7.24 2.04
N ASP A 339 2.27 6.52 0.92
CA ASP A 339 3.20 5.43 0.60
C ASP A 339 4.66 5.95 0.58
N ASP A 340 4.89 7.09 -0.06
CA ASP A 340 6.20 7.75 -0.11
C ASP A 340 6.66 8.16 1.29
N PHE A 341 5.79 8.78 2.09
CA PHE A 341 6.10 9.15 3.48
C PHE A 341 6.59 7.94 4.30
N HIS A 342 5.91 6.78 4.23
CA HIS A 342 6.29 5.63 5.04
C HIS A 342 7.63 5.03 4.59
N ARG A 343 7.91 5.00 3.28
CA ARG A 343 9.20 4.55 2.75
C ARG A 343 10.32 5.50 3.18
N ASP A 344 10.09 6.80 3.03
CA ASP A 344 11.04 7.86 3.31
C ASP A 344 11.32 7.99 4.81
N HIS A 345 10.31 7.77 5.66
CA HIS A 345 10.46 7.67 7.11
C HIS A 345 11.41 6.54 7.51
N VAL A 346 11.25 5.36 6.91
CA VAL A 346 12.15 4.22 7.21
C VAL A 346 13.57 4.49 6.72
N ALA A 347 13.73 5.05 5.51
CA ALA A 347 15.06 5.43 5.01
C ALA A 347 15.71 6.48 5.94
N SER A 348 14.94 7.47 6.39
CA SER A 348 15.39 8.52 7.31
C SER A 348 15.75 7.95 8.68
N LEU A 349 14.97 7.01 9.19
CA LEU A 349 15.25 6.30 10.43
C LEU A 349 16.56 5.51 10.34
N ILE A 350 16.79 4.75 9.26
CA ILE A 350 18.06 4.02 9.11
C ILE A 350 19.24 5.00 8.99
N TRP A 351 19.10 6.05 8.19
CA TRP A 351 20.12 7.09 8.08
C TRP A 351 20.45 7.72 9.44
N PHE A 352 19.43 8.06 10.23
CA PHE A 352 19.58 8.58 11.60
C PHE A 352 20.36 7.59 12.48
N LEU A 353 19.99 6.31 12.46
CA LEU A 353 20.67 5.27 13.24
C LEU A 353 22.13 5.04 12.81
N GLN A 354 22.48 5.32 11.56
CA GLN A 354 23.84 5.24 11.03
C GLN A 354 24.70 6.47 11.39
N HIS A 355 24.11 7.67 11.48
CA HIS A 355 24.88 8.93 11.43
C HIS A 355 24.69 9.85 12.64
N ASP A 356 23.61 9.76 13.43
CA ASP A 356 23.36 10.68 14.54
C ASP A 356 24.26 10.38 15.75
N SER A 357 24.99 11.38 16.26
CA SER A 357 26.00 11.20 17.32
C SER A 357 25.43 10.70 18.66
N ALA A 358 24.12 10.86 18.90
CA ALA A 358 23.47 10.34 20.10
C ALA A 358 23.21 8.82 20.05
N VAL A 359 23.32 8.20 18.88
CA VAL A 359 23.14 6.75 18.71
C VAL A 359 24.36 6.00 19.29
N PRO A 360 24.17 5.02 20.19
CA PRO A 360 25.28 4.24 20.75
C PRO A 360 26.11 3.52 19.67
N ASP A 361 27.44 3.45 19.86
CA ASP A 361 28.37 2.87 18.88
C ASP A 361 28.03 1.43 18.48
N ASN A 362 27.53 0.62 19.41
CA ASN A 362 27.10 -0.75 19.11
C ASN A 362 25.92 -0.78 18.12
N VAL A 363 24.98 0.18 18.21
CA VAL A 363 23.86 0.30 17.29
C VAL A 363 24.32 0.90 15.97
N ARG A 364 25.10 1.99 16.03
CA ARG A 364 25.61 2.69 14.84
C ARG A 364 26.47 1.79 13.96
N ASN A 365 27.48 1.14 14.53
CA ASN A 365 28.38 0.24 13.79
C ASN A 365 27.62 -0.95 13.19
N TYR A 366 26.59 -1.43 13.88
CA TYR A 366 25.72 -2.45 13.34
C TYR A 366 24.93 -1.93 12.12
N MET A 367 24.32 -0.75 12.24
CA MET A 367 23.51 -0.13 11.18
C MET A 367 24.33 0.31 9.97
N LEU A 368 25.60 0.66 10.14
CA LEU A 368 26.50 0.94 9.02
C LEU A 368 26.80 -0.31 8.18
N GLY A 369 26.60 -1.50 8.71
CA GLY A 369 26.78 -2.77 8.01
C GLY A 369 25.53 -3.24 7.24
N ILE A 370 24.49 -2.42 7.14
CA ILE A 370 23.22 -2.77 6.50
C ILE A 370 22.88 -1.84 5.33
N GLY A 371 22.24 -2.39 4.31
CA GLY A 371 21.77 -1.68 3.13
C GLY A 371 20.57 -2.35 2.49
#